data_AF-A0A951DZJ9-F1
#
_entry.id   AF-A0A951DZJ9-F1
#
_cell.length_a   1.000
_cell.length_b   1.000
_cell.length_c   1.000
_cell.angle_alpha   90.00
_cell.angle_beta   90.00
_cell.angle_gamma   90.00
#
_symmetry.space_group_name_H-M   'P 1'
#
loop_
_entity.id
_entity.type
_entity.pdbx_description
1 polymer ?
#
loop_
_entity_poly.entity_id
_entity_poly.type
_entity_poly.pdbx_seq_one_letter_code
_entity_poly.pdbx_strand_id
1 'polypeptide(L)'
;MLESLTKSDIIAVAGLGVAAAILSELLPNARPALRSAVKLGVDLFLESEGEAEAELIQSLVSATMHGIRDDLSKTHNEPERRDAVEARVENFKRQARVRARRWGGDQQDRHRRYRRHIARLETTLERKKQEPLPERDRRVLDYAFEALGAEA
;
A
#
# COMPACT_ATOMS: atom_id res chain seq x y z
N MET A 1 -21.99 7.30 -0.50
CA MET A 1 -22.51 7.48 0.86
C MET A 1 -21.99 6.34 1.72
N LEU A 2 -20.75 6.48 2.22
CA LEU A 2 -20.07 5.51 3.09
C LEU A 2 -19.83 6.17 4.44
N GLU A 3 -20.91 6.66 5.05
CA GLU A 3 -20.86 7.20 6.40
C GLU A 3 -21.60 6.23 7.32
N SER A 4 -20.94 5.91 8.43
CA SER A 4 -21.41 5.10 9.57
C SER A 4 -21.44 3.58 9.41
N LEU A 5 -20.27 2.95 9.35
CA LEU A 5 -20.11 1.61 9.95
C LEU A 5 -19.67 1.81 11.40
N THR A 6 -20.59 1.56 12.32
CA THR A 6 -20.33 1.66 13.75
C THR A 6 -19.49 0.47 14.22
N LYS A 7 -18.86 0.58 15.39
CA LYS A 7 -18.07 -0.52 15.99
C LYS A 7 -18.89 -1.81 16.17
N SER A 8 -20.23 -1.73 16.16
CA SER A 8 -21.14 -2.88 16.21
C SER A 8 -21.25 -3.61 14.87
N ASP A 9 -21.17 -2.91 13.74
CA ASP A 9 -21.26 -3.50 12.40
C ASP A 9 -20.02 -4.33 12.07
N ILE A 10 -18.85 -3.91 12.56
CA ILE A 10 -17.59 -4.67 12.41
C ILE A 10 -17.64 -5.97 13.21
N ILE A 11 -18.24 -5.95 14.41
CA ILE A 11 -18.43 -7.14 15.24
C ILE A 11 -19.47 -8.07 14.61
N ALA A 12 -20.51 -7.53 13.98
CA ALA A 12 -21.51 -8.31 13.25
C ALA A 12 -20.92 -9.02 12.02
N VAL A 13 -20.03 -8.34 11.27
CA VAL A 13 -19.33 -8.92 10.11
C VAL A 13 -18.32 -10.00 10.54
N ALA A 14 -17.56 -9.77 11.61
CA ALA A 14 -16.68 -10.79 12.18
C ALA A 14 -17.47 -11.98 12.77
N GLY A 15 -18.62 -11.71 13.39
CA GLY A 15 -19.53 -12.73 13.92
C GLY A 15 -20.17 -13.59 12.84
N LEU A 16 -20.49 -13.02 11.67
CA LEU A 16 -20.98 -13.76 10.50
C LEU A 16 -19.93 -14.72 9.93
N GLY A 17 -18.65 -14.31 9.90
CA GLY A 17 -17.56 -15.17 9.46
C GLY A 17 -17.35 -16.38 10.38
N VAL A 18 -17.41 -16.16 11.70
CA VAL A 18 -17.30 -17.25 12.70
C VAL A 18 -18.55 -18.14 12.69
N ALA A 19 -19.74 -17.56 12.52
CA ALA A 19 -20.99 -18.32 12.41
C ALA A 19 -21.00 -19.22 11.16
N ALA A 20 -20.46 -18.76 10.03
CA ALA A 20 -20.33 -19.56 8.81
C ALA A 20 -19.37 -20.74 8.98
N ALA A 21 -18.25 -20.55 9.69
CA ALA A 21 -17.31 -21.62 10.00
C ALA A 21 -17.94 -22.70 10.90
N ILE A 22 -18.65 -22.28 11.96
CA ILE A 22 -19.33 -23.18 12.90
C ILE A 22 -20.51 -23.92 12.22
N LEU A 23 -21.28 -23.23 11.36
CA LEU A 23 -22.36 -23.85 10.58
C LEU A 23 -21.85 -24.91 9.59
N SER A 24 -20.63 -24.73 9.07
CA SER A 24 -20.01 -25.69 8.16
C SER A 24 -19.51 -26.95 8.87
N GLU A 25 -19.26 -26.89 10.17
CA GLU A 25 -18.85 -28.02 11.01
C GLU A 25 -20.04 -28.84 11.53
N LEU A 26 -21.22 -28.20 11.67
CA LEU A 26 -22.47 -28.83 12.13
C LEU A 26 -23.30 -29.49 11.02
N LEU A 27 -23.01 -29.24 9.74
CA LEU A 27 -23.78 -29.76 8.60
C LEU A 27 -22.89 -30.42 7.52
N PRO A 28 -22.31 -31.61 7.78
CA PRO A 28 -21.38 -32.27 6.87
C PRO A 28 -21.97 -32.65 5.49
N ASN A 29 -23.30 -32.63 5.34
CA ASN A 29 -24.02 -32.98 4.10
C ASN A 29 -24.53 -31.77 3.30
N ALA A 30 -24.21 -30.54 3.72
CA ALA A 30 -24.66 -29.33 3.02
C ALA A 30 -23.76 -29.02 1.80
N ARG A 31 -24.12 -29.67 0.68
CA ARG A 31 -23.85 -29.44 -0.75
C ARG A 31 -22.68 -28.52 -1.20
N PRO A 32 -21.97 -28.88 -2.30
CA PRO A 32 -20.89 -28.07 -2.91
C PRO A 32 -21.23 -26.58 -3.14
N ALA A 33 -22.50 -26.25 -3.35
CA ALA A 33 -22.97 -24.87 -3.51
C ALA A 33 -22.67 -23.95 -2.31
N LEU A 34 -22.74 -24.46 -1.07
CA LEU A 34 -22.42 -23.67 0.12
C LEU A 34 -20.91 -23.43 0.24
N ARG A 35 -20.09 -24.44 -0.08
CA ARG A 35 -18.62 -24.27 -0.18
C ARG A 35 -18.23 -23.23 -1.22
N SER A 36 -18.90 -23.22 -2.38
CA SER A 36 -18.68 -22.22 -3.41
C SER A 36 -19.09 -20.81 -2.97
N ALA A 37 -20.21 -20.66 -2.26
CA ALA A 37 -20.66 -19.36 -1.74
C ALA A 37 -19.71 -18.81 -0.67
N VAL A 38 -19.23 -19.67 0.25
CA VAL A 38 -18.22 -19.29 1.25
C VAL A 38 -16.91 -18.91 0.57
N LYS A 39 -16.44 -19.71 -0.40
CA LYS A 39 -15.23 -19.40 -1.16
C LYS A 39 -15.34 -18.07 -1.90
N LEU A 40 -16.47 -17.83 -2.58
CA LEU A 40 -16.70 -16.60 -3.32
C LEU A 40 -16.77 -15.39 -2.38
N GLY A 41 -17.38 -15.53 -1.19
CA GLY A 41 -17.36 -14.50 -0.16
C GLY A 41 -15.96 -14.22 0.39
N VAL A 42 -15.14 -15.25 0.58
CA VAL A 42 -13.73 -15.12 1.00
C VAL A 42 -12.90 -14.46 -0.10
N ASP A 43 -13.05 -14.89 -1.35
CA ASP A 43 -12.33 -14.32 -2.50
C ASP A 43 -12.69 -12.84 -2.67
N LEU A 44 -13.98 -12.48 -2.56
CA LEU A 44 -14.46 -11.10 -2.62
C LEU A 44 -13.94 -10.24 -1.45
N PHE A 45 -13.87 -10.81 -0.25
CA PHE A 45 -13.34 -10.12 0.93
C PHE A 45 -11.83 -9.88 0.79
N LEU A 46 -11.08 -10.88 0.33
CA LEU A 46 -9.64 -10.76 0.07
C LEU A 46 -9.34 -9.78 -1.07
N GLU A 47 -10.18 -9.77 -2.11
CA GLU A 47 -10.10 -8.80 -3.20
C GLU A 47 -10.35 -7.38 -2.67
N SER A 48 -11.39 -7.18 -1.84
CA SER A 48 -11.68 -5.90 -1.19
C SER A 48 -10.57 -5.42 -0.25
N GLU A 49 -9.97 -6.32 0.55
CA GLU A 49 -8.80 -5.98 1.37
C GLU A 49 -7.57 -5.63 0.52
N GLY A 50 -7.38 -6.34 -0.59
CA GLY A 50 -6.30 -6.10 -1.55
C GLY A 50 -6.43 -4.75 -2.25
N GLU A 51 -7.64 -4.39 -2.69
CA GLU A 51 -7.96 -3.09 -3.28
C GLU A 51 -7.76 -1.95 -2.28
N ALA A 52 -8.27 -2.11 -1.05
CA ALA A 52 -8.08 -1.12 0.00
C ALA A 52 -6.60 -0.91 0.37
N GLU A 53 -5.81 -2.00 0.45
CA GLU A 53 -4.36 -1.89 0.64
C GLU A 53 -3.70 -1.17 -0.54
N ALA A 54 -4.08 -1.49 -1.78
CA ALA A 54 -3.54 -0.85 -2.96
C ALA A 54 -3.83 0.66 -3.00
N GLU A 55 -5.02 1.10 -2.62
CA GLU A 55 -5.37 2.52 -2.52
C GLU A 55 -4.54 3.24 -1.44
N LEU A 56 -4.33 2.62 -0.29
CA LEU A 56 -3.53 3.20 0.80
C LEU A 56 -2.05 3.33 0.41
N ILE A 57 -1.50 2.34 -0.29
CA ILE A 57 -0.16 2.41 -0.86
C ILE A 57 -0.11 3.53 -1.91
N GLN A 58 -1.10 3.58 -2.81
CA GLN A 58 -1.16 4.57 -3.87
C GLN A 58 -1.25 6.00 -3.31
N SER A 59 -2.02 6.22 -2.25
CA SER A 59 -2.12 7.51 -1.55
C SER A 59 -0.76 7.97 -1.02
N LEU A 60 -0.02 7.06 -0.36
CA LEU A 60 1.31 7.37 0.15
C LEU A 60 2.31 7.69 -0.96
N VAL A 61 2.29 6.91 -2.05
CA VAL A 61 3.14 7.14 -3.23
C VAL A 61 2.79 8.49 -3.87
N SER A 62 1.50 8.79 -4.07
CA SER A 62 1.05 10.06 -4.64
C SER A 62 1.50 11.26 -3.79
N ALA A 63 1.37 11.18 -2.47
CA ALA A 63 1.83 12.23 -1.56
C ALA A 63 3.36 12.43 -1.63
N THR A 64 4.11 11.34 -1.75
CA THR A 64 5.58 11.38 -1.87
C THR A 64 6.00 12.00 -3.20
N MET A 65 5.39 11.58 -4.31
CA MET A 65 5.64 12.16 -5.64
C MET A 65 5.26 13.64 -5.72
N HIS A 66 4.18 14.05 -5.04
CA HIS A 66 3.82 15.45 -4.92
C HIS A 66 4.88 16.24 -4.15
N GLY A 67 5.38 15.70 -3.03
CA GLY A 67 6.48 16.30 -2.27
C GLY A 67 7.76 16.46 -3.10
N ILE A 68 8.16 15.42 -3.84
CA ILE A 68 9.33 15.50 -4.75
C ILE A 68 9.14 16.59 -5.80
N ARG A 69 7.94 16.72 -6.38
CA ARG A 69 7.62 17.79 -7.35
C ARG A 69 7.65 19.18 -6.72
N ASP A 70 7.18 19.30 -5.48
CA ASP A 70 7.19 20.56 -4.75
C ASP A 70 8.65 21.00 -4.46
N ASP A 71 9.49 20.07 -4.00
CA ASP A 71 10.91 20.30 -3.72
C ASP A 71 11.67 20.66 -5.02
N LEU A 72 11.29 20.06 -6.16
CA LEU A 72 11.76 20.45 -7.50
C LEU A 72 11.44 21.91 -7.83
N SER A 73 10.24 22.38 -7.48
CA SER A 73 9.80 23.73 -7.85
C SER A 73 10.41 24.82 -6.99
N LYS A 74 10.77 24.52 -5.73
CA LYS A 74 11.15 25.51 -4.71
C LYS A 74 12.65 25.74 -4.58
N THR A 75 13.46 24.69 -4.74
CA THR A 75 14.89 24.79 -4.44
C THR A 75 15.65 25.14 -5.71
N HIS A 76 16.56 26.12 -5.68
CA HIS A 76 17.37 26.50 -6.86
C HIS A 76 18.73 25.78 -6.91
N ASN A 77 19.24 25.34 -5.76
CA ASN A 77 20.53 24.66 -5.60
C ASN A 77 20.41 23.13 -5.75
N GLU A 78 21.37 22.48 -6.41
CA GLU A 78 21.31 21.03 -6.73
C GLU A 78 21.55 20.12 -5.50
N PRO A 79 22.57 20.36 -4.64
CA PRO A 79 22.72 19.67 -3.35
C PRO A 79 21.49 19.73 -2.45
N GLU A 80 20.90 20.92 -2.26
CA GLU A 80 19.71 21.07 -1.40
C GLU A 80 18.49 20.31 -1.95
N ARG A 81 18.36 20.19 -3.29
CA ARG A 81 17.31 19.36 -3.89
C ARG A 81 17.55 17.89 -3.62
N ARG A 82 18.79 17.43 -3.73
CA ARG A 82 19.16 16.04 -3.43
C ARG A 82 18.79 15.71 -1.98
N ASP A 83 19.25 16.51 -1.03
CA ASP A 83 18.98 16.30 0.40
C ASP A 83 17.47 16.29 0.70
N ALA A 84 16.71 17.21 0.10
CA ALA A 84 15.26 17.25 0.25
C ALA A 84 14.59 15.97 -0.29
N VAL A 85 14.99 15.52 -1.48
CA VAL A 85 14.44 14.32 -2.12
C VAL A 85 14.80 13.07 -1.32
N GLU A 86 16.04 12.95 -0.85
CA GLU A 86 16.47 11.88 0.04
C GLU A 86 15.60 11.86 1.32
N ALA A 87 15.41 13.01 1.96
CA ALA A 87 14.55 13.13 3.14
C ALA A 87 13.09 12.72 2.87
N ARG A 88 12.54 13.01 1.69
CA ARG A 88 11.21 12.57 1.27
C ARG A 88 11.13 11.05 1.15
N VAL A 89 12.10 10.44 0.49
CA VAL A 89 12.17 8.99 0.30
C VAL A 89 12.34 8.29 1.65
N GLU A 90 13.17 8.81 2.55
CA GLU A 90 13.33 8.27 3.90
C GLU A 90 12.05 8.38 4.74
N ASN A 91 11.34 9.52 4.65
CA ASN A 91 10.03 9.65 5.26
C ASN A 91 9.02 8.63 4.69
N PHE A 92 9.04 8.40 3.37
CA PHE A 92 8.21 7.37 2.74
C PHE A 92 8.52 5.98 3.30
N LYS A 93 9.79 5.57 3.34
CA LYS A 93 10.22 4.27 3.88
C LYS A 93 9.79 4.11 5.34
N ARG A 94 9.98 5.14 6.17
CA ARG A 94 9.52 5.14 7.57
C ARG A 94 8.01 4.93 7.66
N GLN A 95 7.22 5.65 6.88
CA GLN A 95 5.76 5.50 6.88
C GLN A 95 5.31 4.13 6.37
N ALA A 96 5.97 3.60 5.33
CA ALA A 96 5.72 2.26 4.81
C ALA A 96 6.01 1.18 5.87
N ARG A 97 7.12 1.30 6.63
CA ARG A 97 7.43 0.42 7.76
C ARG A 97 6.37 0.48 8.86
N VAL A 98 5.91 1.68 9.21
CA VAL A 98 4.85 1.86 10.22
C VAL A 98 3.55 1.22 9.77
N ARG A 99 3.10 1.45 8.54
CA ARG A 99 1.89 0.83 7.96
C ARG A 99 2.01 -0.69 7.92
N ALA A 100 3.13 -1.20 7.41
CA ALA A 100 3.39 -2.63 7.34
C ALA A 100 3.35 -3.27 8.73
N ARG A 101 3.95 -2.66 9.75
CA ARG A 101 3.90 -3.13 11.15
C ARG A 101 2.49 -3.11 11.74
N ARG A 102 1.70 -2.09 11.40
CA ARG A 102 0.33 -1.90 11.94
C ARG A 102 -0.65 -2.92 11.37
N TRP A 103 -0.49 -3.31 10.10
CA TRP A 103 -1.45 -4.18 9.39
C TRP A 103 -0.92 -5.60 9.14
N GLY A 104 0.36 -5.86 9.38
CA GLY A 104 0.95 -7.17 9.17
C GLY A 104 0.72 -8.13 10.32
N GLY A 105 0.13 -9.30 10.02
CA GLY A 105 -0.20 -10.33 11.02
C GLY A 105 1.03 -10.97 11.68
N ASP A 106 2.11 -11.12 10.92
CA ASP A 106 3.38 -11.66 11.37
C ASP A 106 4.58 -10.93 10.74
N GLN A 107 5.81 -11.34 11.05
CA GLN A 107 7.02 -10.71 10.51
C GLN A 107 7.16 -10.85 8.99
N GLN A 108 6.76 -11.98 8.42
CA GLN A 108 6.84 -12.23 6.97
C GLN A 108 5.81 -11.37 6.23
N ASP A 109 4.59 -11.26 6.74
CA ASP A 109 3.55 -10.40 6.19
C ASP A 109 3.94 -8.92 6.28
N ARG A 110 4.49 -8.47 7.42
CA ARG A 110 5.05 -7.12 7.55
C ARG A 110 6.14 -6.85 6.51
N HIS A 111 7.05 -7.79 6.29
CA HIS A 111 8.10 -7.63 5.28
C HIS A 111 7.51 -7.55 3.86
N ARG A 112 6.58 -8.46 3.52
CA ARG A 112 5.90 -8.49 2.22
C ARG A 112 5.15 -7.18 1.95
N ARG A 113 4.38 -6.68 2.91
CA ARG A 113 3.65 -5.40 2.80
C ARG A 113 4.60 -4.22 2.64
N TYR A 114 5.71 -4.18 3.39
CA TYR A 114 6.73 -3.16 3.20
C TYR A 114 7.32 -3.20 1.78
N ARG A 115 7.72 -4.38 1.28
CA ARG A 115 8.26 -4.54 -0.08
C ARG A 115 7.24 -4.10 -1.16
N ARG A 116 5.94 -4.33 -0.96
CA ARG A 116 4.90 -3.81 -1.86
C ARG A 116 4.89 -2.29 -1.95
N HIS A 117 5.08 -1.58 -0.82
CA HIS A 117 5.17 -0.12 -0.84
C HIS A 117 6.40 0.32 -1.64
N ILE A 118 7.57 -0.29 -1.38
CA ILE A 118 8.83 0.04 -2.07
C ILE A 118 8.67 -0.18 -3.58
N ALA A 119 8.22 -1.36 -3.99
CA ALA A 119 8.01 -1.69 -5.40
C ALA A 119 7.03 -0.71 -6.08
N ARG A 120 5.97 -0.29 -5.38
CA ARG A 120 5.01 0.65 -5.97
C ARG A 120 5.60 2.05 -6.18
N LEU A 121 6.44 2.53 -5.26
CA LEU A 121 7.15 3.78 -5.46
C LEU A 121 8.17 3.66 -6.59
N GLU A 122 8.94 2.57 -6.62
CA GLU A 122 9.91 2.26 -7.67
C GLU A 122 9.28 2.29 -9.06
N THR A 123 8.23 1.47 -9.29
CA THR A 123 7.50 1.46 -10.57
C THR A 123 6.93 2.83 -10.94
N THR A 124 6.52 3.64 -9.95
CA THR A 124 6.01 4.98 -10.20
C THR A 124 7.11 5.94 -10.65
N LEU A 125 8.29 5.85 -10.03
CA LEU A 125 9.47 6.61 -10.42
C LEU A 125 9.96 6.16 -11.81
N GLU A 126 9.96 4.87 -12.12
CA GLU A 126 10.36 4.31 -13.42
C GLU A 126 9.48 4.86 -14.53
N ARG A 127 8.16 4.76 -14.34
CA ARG A 127 7.19 5.32 -15.28
C ARG A 127 7.41 6.82 -15.48
N LYS A 128 7.72 7.55 -14.40
CA LYS A 128 7.96 8.99 -14.47
C LYS A 128 9.23 9.33 -15.25
N LYS A 129 10.30 8.52 -15.13
CA LYS A 129 11.54 8.68 -15.90
C LYS A 129 11.35 8.51 -17.41
N GLN A 130 10.40 7.68 -17.82
CA GLN A 130 10.09 7.45 -19.23
C GLN A 130 9.37 8.64 -19.89
N GLU A 131 8.84 9.58 -19.10
CA GLU A 131 8.20 10.79 -19.64
C GLU A 131 9.24 11.80 -20.16
N PRO A 132 8.89 12.61 -21.18
CA PRO A 132 9.74 13.70 -21.64
C PRO A 132 9.80 14.80 -20.57
N LEU A 133 10.84 14.74 -19.73
CA LEU A 133 11.11 15.69 -18.65
C LEU A 133 12.37 16.52 -18.95
N PRO A 134 12.44 17.77 -18.46
CA PRO A 134 13.68 18.53 -18.42
C PRO A 134 14.80 17.74 -17.72
N GLU A 135 16.06 17.93 -18.14
CA GLU A 135 17.20 17.19 -17.58
C GLU A 135 17.33 17.37 -16.06
N ARG A 136 17.03 18.58 -15.58
CA ARG A 136 16.94 18.91 -14.14
C ARG A 136 16.01 17.98 -13.37
N ASP A 137 14.84 17.68 -13.94
CA ASP A 137 13.82 16.87 -13.29
C ASP A 137 14.17 15.38 -13.36
N ARG A 138 14.88 14.95 -14.42
CA ARG A 138 15.44 13.59 -14.52
C ARG A 138 16.45 13.31 -13.41
N ARG A 139 17.40 14.22 -13.17
CA ARG A 139 18.42 14.06 -12.10
C ARG A 139 17.81 13.91 -10.71
N VAL A 140 16.70 14.62 -10.46
CA VAL A 140 15.99 14.48 -9.18
C VAL A 140 15.27 13.14 -9.06
N LEU A 141 14.73 12.60 -10.16
CA LEU A 141 14.25 11.23 -10.15
C LEU A 141 15.40 10.23 -9.92
N ASP A 142 16.60 10.49 -10.45
CA ASP A 142 17.79 9.68 -10.16
C ASP A 142 18.11 9.69 -8.66
N TYR A 143 18.11 10.85 -8.00
CA TYR A 143 18.30 10.94 -6.55
C TYR A 143 17.24 10.15 -5.78
N ALA A 144 15.97 10.23 -6.20
CA ALA A 144 14.90 9.46 -5.57
C ALA A 144 15.11 7.93 -5.72
N PHE A 145 15.63 7.49 -6.87
CA PHE A 145 15.99 6.08 -7.11
C PHE A 145 17.16 5.63 -6.25
N GLU A 146 18.24 6.41 -6.21
CA GLU A 146 19.42 6.13 -5.38
C GLU A 146 19.02 6.01 -3.91
N ALA A 147 18.25 6.98 -3.42
CA ALA A 147 17.73 6.97 -2.06
C ALA A 147 16.87 5.74 -1.77
N LEU A 148 16.05 5.30 -2.73
CA LEU A 148 15.18 4.13 -2.56
C LEU A 148 16.00 2.83 -2.46
N GLY A 149 17.07 2.71 -3.27
CA GLY A 149 17.94 1.54 -3.34
C GLY A 149 18.96 1.42 -2.19
N ALA A 150 19.25 2.50 -1.46
CA ALA A 150 20.30 2.54 -0.44
C ALA A 150 20.09 1.61 0.79
N GLU A 151 18.93 0.96 0.93
CA GLU A 151 18.61 0.06 2.05
C GLU A 151 18.02 -1.29 1.60
N ALA A 152 18.06 -1.60 0.29
CA ALA A 152 17.34 -2.74 -0.31
C ALA A 152 17.95 -4.12 -0.02
#